data_AF-B4MXK7-F1
#
_entry.id   AF-B4MXK7-F1
#
_cell.length_a   1.000
_cell.length_b   1.000
_cell.length_c   1.000
_cell.angle_alpha   90.00
_cell.angle_beta   90.00
_cell.angle_gamma   90.00
#
_symmetry.space_group_name_H-M   'P 1'
#
loop_
_entity.id
_entity.type
_entity.pdbx_description
1 polymer ?
#
loop_
_entity_poly.entity_id
_entity_poly.type
_entity_poly.pdbx_seq_one_letter_code
_entity_poly.pdbx_strand_id
1 'polypeptide(L)'
;MRFASLIFIFWPHWWLAFTTKAAIVPSLDKPSIESIESIQNQTQTKIQFQIQAGDTNSTLKLVHVVFRHGPRTPVNTYPKDPHINNTYEPYGWGHLTNSGKVELYKIGKQLRQRYKDFLEPYYKPDMIHAQSTESPRTLMSLQMLLAGFFPPENTPMEWSYLLNWQPIPIYMDREENDLRLRQMVPCPRYDEAVREVMNFPEVKKLHEDNSKLLQELTEITGLNVTYAHDVTNVFISLHAEQSYGLKLPQWTKDYYPDRMRSLAAKSYQYDAYTLELRKLKGGYFLDHMFKEMQAKVAGTLEPTNRKMFIMCGHDWTIANVLAALNIWLDEMLSFSALIAFELHQRNDSDEYFVEIYFQNDPNGELKQMQVPGCGKQCPLEKIQELSQNVLPDAPYEQLCTAKGTIEGARISYH
;
A
#
# COMPACT_ATOMS: atom_id res chain seq x y z
N MET A 1 -22.00 44.07 57.67
CA MET A 1 -22.59 43.58 56.40
C MET A 1 -21.53 43.63 55.31
N ARG A 2 -21.42 42.56 54.51
CA ARG A 2 -20.34 42.26 53.57
C ARG A 2 -20.14 43.34 52.50
N PHE A 3 -18.89 43.69 52.20
CA PHE A 3 -18.42 44.02 50.86
C PHE A 3 -16.94 43.63 50.77
N ALA A 4 -16.61 42.72 49.85
CA ALA A 4 -15.25 42.44 49.43
C ALA A 4 -14.98 43.25 48.15
N SER A 5 -13.88 44.00 48.13
CA SER A 5 -13.35 44.69 46.96
C SER A 5 -11.93 44.22 46.68
N LEU A 6 -11.64 44.10 45.39
CA LEU A 6 -10.38 43.65 44.79
C LEU A 6 -9.18 44.48 45.26
N ILE A 7 -8.03 43.82 45.40
CA ILE A 7 -6.71 44.47 45.38
C ILE A 7 -5.84 43.76 44.34
N PHE A 8 -5.46 44.52 43.32
CA PHE A 8 -4.37 44.23 42.40
C PHE A 8 -3.03 44.33 43.14
N ILE A 9 -2.14 43.36 42.96
CA ILE A 9 -0.75 43.45 43.42
C ILE A 9 0.19 43.32 42.22
N PHE A 10 0.89 44.41 41.97
CA PHE A 10 2.08 44.53 41.13
C PHE A 10 3.23 43.69 41.68
N TRP A 11 4.02 43.06 40.82
CA TRP A 11 5.36 42.57 41.17
C TRP A 11 6.45 43.14 40.25
N PRO A 12 7.65 43.47 40.77
CA PRO A 12 8.66 44.25 40.07
C PRO A 12 9.73 43.38 39.39
N HIS A 13 10.38 43.97 38.39
CA HIS A 13 11.51 43.44 37.64
C HIS A 13 12.71 43.06 38.52
N TRP A 14 13.23 41.84 38.33
CA TRP A 14 14.61 41.48 38.66
C TRP A 14 15.30 40.97 37.40
N TRP A 15 16.36 41.67 36.99
CA TRP A 15 17.34 41.25 36.00
C TRP A 15 18.31 40.25 36.64
N LEU A 16 18.53 39.11 35.99
CA LEU A 16 19.64 38.21 36.30
C LEU A 16 20.33 37.83 34.99
N ALA A 17 21.61 38.20 34.94
CA ALA A 17 22.54 37.97 33.84
C ALA A 17 22.86 36.48 33.69
N PHE A 18 22.73 35.95 32.47
CA PHE A 18 23.34 34.70 32.08
C PHE A 18 24.62 34.98 31.30
N THR A 19 25.74 34.56 31.86
CA THR A 19 27.04 34.50 31.18
C THR A 19 27.00 33.42 30.10
N THR A 20 27.12 33.80 28.84
CA THR A 20 27.29 32.87 27.72
C THR A 20 28.76 32.42 27.64
N LYS A 21 29.03 31.14 27.92
CA LYS A 21 30.25 30.48 27.41
C LYS A 21 29.96 30.05 25.98
N ALA A 22 30.61 30.70 25.03
CA ALA A 22 30.62 30.27 23.64
C ALA A 22 31.40 28.96 23.51
N ALA A 23 30.73 27.90 23.06
CA ALA A 23 31.38 26.73 22.49
C ALA A 23 31.39 26.92 20.97
N ILE A 24 32.59 26.94 20.38
CA ILE A 24 32.80 27.04 18.93
C ILE A 24 32.47 25.67 18.33
N VAL A 25 31.41 25.60 17.52
CA VAL A 25 31.10 24.46 16.66
C VAL A 25 31.81 24.68 15.32
N PRO A 26 32.52 23.70 14.74
CA PRO A 26 33.12 23.86 13.41
C PRO A 26 32.01 24.03 12.37
N SER A 27 32.18 24.98 11.46
CA SER A 27 31.30 25.18 10.32
C SER A 27 31.30 23.94 9.43
N LEU A 28 30.13 23.33 9.24
CA LEU A 28 29.88 22.44 8.12
C LEU A 28 29.81 23.31 6.85
N ASP A 29 30.74 23.10 5.93
CA ASP A 29 30.75 23.77 4.63
C ASP A 29 29.42 23.53 3.91
N LYS A 30 28.75 24.62 3.53
CA LYS A 30 27.61 24.57 2.61
C LYS A 30 28.13 24.16 1.23
N PRO A 31 27.49 23.21 0.52
CA PRO A 31 27.88 22.91 -0.85
C PRO A 31 27.67 24.16 -1.72
N SER A 32 28.63 24.44 -2.62
CA SER A 32 28.50 25.48 -3.63
C SER A 32 27.36 25.15 -4.61
N ILE A 33 26.69 26.18 -5.11
CA ILE A 33 25.53 26.09 -6.01
C ILE A 33 25.86 25.30 -7.30
N GLU A 34 27.12 25.30 -7.75
CA GLU A 34 27.60 24.51 -8.89
C GLU A 34 27.52 22.99 -8.67
N SER A 35 27.61 22.51 -7.42
CA SER A 35 27.51 21.07 -7.13
C SER A 35 26.09 20.53 -7.29
N ILE A 36 25.06 21.37 -7.09
CA ILE A 36 23.65 21.00 -7.19
C ILE A 36 23.22 20.93 -8.66
N GLU A 37 23.69 21.84 -9.52
CA GLU A 37 23.42 21.79 -10.96
C GLU A 37 24.07 20.59 -11.66
N SER A 38 25.25 20.15 -11.20
CA SER A 38 25.91 18.95 -11.74
C SER A 38 25.16 17.65 -11.41
N ILE A 39 24.50 17.58 -10.25
CA ILE A 39 23.70 16.42 -9.81
C ILE A 39 22.34 16.40 -10.52
N GLN A 40 21.77 17.56 -10.85
CA GLN A 40 20.54 17.66 -11.65
C GLN A 40 20.77 17.25 -13.11
N ASN A 41 21.93 17.54 -13.69
CA ASN A 41 22.24 17.17 -15.08
C ASN A 41 22.65 15.70 -15.28
N GLN A 42 23.11 15.00 -14.23
CA GLN A 42 23.47 13.57 -14.33
C GLN A 42 22.31 12.59 -14.05
N THR A 43 21.16 13.08 -13.57
CA THR A 43 19.95 12.25 -13.34
C THR A 43 18.91 12.36 -14.45
N GLN A 44 19.21 13.11 -15.52
CA GLN A 44 18.43 13.15 -16.76
C GLN A 44 18.80 11.98 -17.69
N THR A 45 18.99 10.78 -17.16
CA THR A 45 18.85 9.58 -17.97
C THR A 45 17.40 9.54 -18.41
N LYS A 46 17.16 9.67 -19.72
CA LYS A 46 15.85 9.51 -20.36
C LYS A 46 15.17 8.23 -19.85
N ILE A 47 14.35 8.35 -18.80
CA ILE A 47 13.24 7.43 -18.58
C ILE A 47 12.17 7.90 -19.56
N GLN A 48 12.37 7.50 -20.81
CA GLN A 48 11.38 7.67 -21.85
C GLN A 48 10.32 6.62 -21.57
N PHE A 49 9.40 6.94 -20.64
CA PHE A 49 8.18 6.17 -20.46
C PHE A 49 7.53 6.10 -21.84
N GLN A 50 7.58 4.93 -22.45
CA GLN A 50 6.73 4.67 -23.59
C GLN A 50 5.32 4.58 -23.01
N ILE A 51 4.63 5.71 -22.98
CA ILE A 51 3.18 5.70 -23.10
C ILE A 51 2.95 5.02 -24.44
N GLN A 52 2.71 3.71 -24.40
CA GLN A 52 2.15 3.01 -25.54
C GLN A 52 0.94 3.84 -25.93
N ALA A 53 1.01 4.47 -27.11
CA ALA A 53 -0.01 5.40 -27.56
C ALA A 53 -1.36 4.76 -27.30
N GLY A 54 -2.15 5.37 -26.41
CA GLY A 54 -3.48 4.87 -26.10
C GLY A 54 -4.18 4.61 -27.42
N ASP A 55 -4.76 3.42 -27.53
CA ASP A 55 -5.58 3.04 -28.66
C ASP A 55 -6.54 4.21 -28.95
N THR A 56 -6.36 4.91 -30.08
CA THR A 56 -7.13 6.13 -30.40
C THR A 56 -8.63 5.84 -30.58
N ASN A 57 -9.00 4.57 -30.43
CA ASN A 57 -10.34 4.03 -30.58
C ASN A 57 -11.09 3.93 -29.25
N SER A 58 -10.58 4.45 -28.13
CA SER A 58 -11.34 4.52 -26.87
C SER A 58 -11.12 5.83 -26.10
N THR A 59 -11.98 6.05 -25.11
CA THR A 59 -11.93 7.18 -24.17
C THR A 59 -11.92 6.66 -22.74
N LEU A 60 -10.96 7.09 -21.92
CA LEU A 60 -10.89 6.79 -20.49
C LEU A 60 -12.01 7.48 -19.71
N LYS A 61 -12.71 6.75 -18.84
CA LYS A 61 -13.91 7.22 -18.12
C LYS A 61 -13.77 7.23 -16.61
N LEU A 62 -13.10 6.24 -16.03
CA LEU A 62 -12.90 6.12 -14.59
C LEU A 62 -11.62 5.34 -14.30
N VAL A 63 -10.91 5.74 -13.25
CA VAL A 63 -9.70 5.04 -12.80
C VAL A 63 -9.82 4.66 -11.33
N HIS A 64 -9.43 3.43 -11.01
CA HIS A 64 -9.20 2.99 -9.63
C HIS A 64 -7.72 2.67 -9.46
N VAL A 65 -7.06 3.31 -8.52
CA VAL A 65 -5.68 3.01 -8.13
C VAL A 65 -5.69 2.47 -6.71
N VAL A 66 -5.15 1.28 -6.49
CA VAL A 66 -4.89 0.74 -5.16
C VAL A 66 -3.39 0.46 -5.03
N PHE A 67 -2.78 0.93 -3.95
CA PHE A 67 -1.34 0.76 -3.73
C PHE A 67 -1.01 0.44 -2.27
N ARG A 68 0.08 -0.28 -2.07
CA ARG A 68 0.66 -0.55 -0.75
C ARG A 68 1.34 0.71 -0.22
N HIS A 69 1.32 0.92 1.10
CA HIS A 69 2.18 1.94 1.71
C HIS A 69 3.67 1.81 1.32
N GLY A 70 4.40 2.92 1.48
CA GLY A 70 5.83 2.98 1.16
C GLY A 70 6.73 2.31 2.21
N PRO A 71 8.05 2.38 1.99
CA PRO A 71 9.06 1.93 2.94
C PRO A 71 8.83 2.41 4.37
N ARG A 72 8.89 1.46 5.30
CA ARG A 72 8.63 1.67 6.73
C ARG A 72 9.69 0.98 7.57
N THR A 73 9.76 1.36 8.83
CA THR A 73 10.45 0.57 9.86
C THR A 73 9.73 -0.78 10.08
N PRO A 74 10.39 -1.79 10.66
CA PRO A 74 9.74 -3.06 11.01
C PRO A 74 8.55 -2.84 11.94
N VAL A 75 7.49 -3.65 11.83
CA VAL A 75 6.35 -3.61 12.76
C VAL A 75 6.64 -4.44 14.02
N ASN A 76 7.39 -5.52 13.85
CA ASN A 76 7.92 -6.41 14.87
C ASN A 76 9.24 -7.03 14.36
N THR A 77 9.87 -7.87 15.16
CA THR A 77 11.07 -8.63 14.77
C THR A 77 11.17 -9.96 15.52
N TYR A 78 12.27 -10.69 15.34
CA TYR A 78 12.54 -12.00 15.93
C TYR A 78 13.43 -11.93 17.18
N PRO A 79 13.34 -12.90 18.12
CA PRO A 79 14.02 -12.84 19.43
C PRO A 79 15.55 -12.65 19.39
N LYS A 80 16.22 -13.18 18.37
CA LYS A 80 17.68 -13.08 18.19
C LYS A 80 18.11 -11.97 17.24
N ASP A 81 17.21 -11.06 16.87
CA ASP A 81 17.55 -9.90 16.06
C ASP A 81 18.50 -8.97 16.82
N PRO A 82 19.72 -8.67 16.32
CA PRO A 82 20.60 -7.69 16.95
C PRO A 82 19.98 -6.30 17.07
N HIS A 83 18.98 -5.97 16.25
CA HIS A 83 18.26 -4.69 16.25
C HIS A 83 16.97 -4.71 17.07
N ILE A 84 16.70 -5.76 17.85
CA ILE A 84 15.47 -5.89 18.65
C ILE A 84 15.22 -4.74 19.62
N ASN A 85 16.28 -4.09 20.12
CA ASN A 85 16.20 -2.95 21.02
C ASN A 85 16.33 -1.58 20.31
N ASN A 86 16.35 -1.56 18.97
CA ASN A 86 16.38 -0.32 18.21
C ASN A 86 15.04 0.42 18.39
N THR A 87 15.10 1.71 18.69
CA THR A 87 13.90 2.55 18.85
C THR A 87 13.33 3.02 17.51
N TYR A 88 14.11 2.91 16.44
CA TYR A 88 13.84 3.43 15.10
C TYR A 88 13.54 4.94 15.10
N GLU A 89 14.19 5.69 15.99
CA GLU A 89 14.09 7.15 16.05
C GLU A 89 14.47 7.79 14.70
N PRO A 90 13.73 8.82 14.22
CA PRO A 90 12.61 9.51 14.85
C PRO A 90 11.22 8.94 14.53
N TYR A 91 11.14 7.76 13.89
CA TYR A 91 9.87 7.24 13.39
C TYR A 91 9.16 6.32 14.38
N GLY A 92 9.89 5.48 15.11
CA GLY A 92 9.32 4.37 15.87
C GLY A 92 9.03 3.15 14.99
N TRP A 93 8.53 2.09 15.61
CA TRP A 93 8.19 0.81 14.94
C TRP A 93 6.96 0.94 14.03
N GLY A 94 7.00 0.33 12.86
CA GLY A 94 5.89 0.24 11.91
C GLY A 94 5.52 1.54 11.20
N HIS A 95 6.36 2.57 11.27
CA HIS A 95 6.10 3.91 10.75
C HIS A 95 6.83 4.19 9.42
N LEU A 96 6.23 5.06 8.61
CA LEU A 96 6.73 5.47 7.30
C LEU A 96 8.04 6.27 7.44
N THR A 97 9.07 5.89 6.70
CA THR A 97 10.38 6.56 6.71
C THR A 97 10.43 7.73 5.73
N ASN A 98 11.49 8.55 5.79
CA ASN A 98 11.68 9.60 4.77
C ASN A 98 11.94 9.03 3.37
N SER A 99 12.61 7.87 3.24
CA SER A 99 12.74 7.20 1.94
C SER A 99 11.37 6.85 1.37
N GLY A 100 10.46 6.33 2.21
CA GLY A 100 9.10 6.02 1.76
C GLY A 100 8.28 7.24 1.36
N LYS A 101 8.44 8.37 2.08
CA LYS A 101 7.81 9.64 1.68
C LYS A 101 8.27 10.10 0.29
N VAL A 102 9.58 10.06 0.02
CA VAL A 102 10.15 10.46 -1.28
C VAL A 102 9.69 9.53 -2.39
N GLU A 103 9.67 8.22 -2.16
CA GLU A 103 9.21 7.22 -3.13
C GLU A 103 7.76 7.46 -3.54
N LEU A 104 6.86 7.62 -2.57
CA LEU A 104 5.44 7.82 -2.84
C LEU A 104 5.15 9.17 -3.51
N TYR A 105 5.90 10.22 -3.15
CA TYR A 105 5.82 11.51 -3.85
C TYR A 105 6.20 11.38 -5.33
N LYS A 106 7.23 10.58 -5.65
CA LYS A 106 7.61 10.27 -7.04
C LYS A 106 6.52 9.50 -7.77
N ILE A 107 5.92 8.49 -7.12
CA ILE A 107 4.79 7.74 -7.69
C ILE A 107 3.60 8.68 -7.96
N GLY A 108 3.31 9.61 -7.05
CA GLY A 108 2.30 10.64 -7.27
C GLY A 108 2.56 11.46 -8.54
N LYS A 109 3.81 11.88 -8.77
CA LYS A 109 4.21 12.56 -10.01
C LYS A 109 4.08 11.67 -11.25
N GLN A 110 4.44 10.40 -11.16
CA GLN A 110 4.30 9.44 -12.27
C GLN A 110 2.83 9.26 -12.65
N LEU A 111 1.94 9.06 -11.68
CA LEU A 111 0.50 8.99 -11.92
C LEU A 111 -0.04 10.30 -12.51
N ARG A 112 0.45 11.46 -12.03
CA ARG A 112 0.05 12.77 -12.58
C ARG A 112 0.38 12.86 -14.05
N GLN A 113 1.58 12.42 -14.42
CA GLN A 113 2.01 12.41 -15.81
C GLN A 113 1.20 11.44 -16.66
N ARG A 114 0.89 10.23 -16.15
CA ARG A 114 0.09 9.22 -16.86
C ARG A 114 -1.32 9.73 -17.16
N TYR A 115 -1.97 10.38 -16.20
CA TYR A 115 -3.37 10.79 -16.30
C TYR A 115 -3.56 12.29 -16.58
N LYS A 116 -2.53 12.98 -17.08
CA LYS A 116 -2.55 14.43 -17.31
C LYS A 116 -3.66 14.89 -18.28
N ASP A 117 -3.96 14.07 -19.29
CA ASP A 117 -4.93 14.40 -20.34
C ASP A 117 -6.36 13.98 -19.92
N PHE A 118 -6.48 13.12 -18.90
CA PHE A 118 -7.75 12.67 -18.34
C PHE A 118 -8.21 13.57 -17.17
N LEU A 119 -7.28 14.00 -16.33
CA LEU A 119 -7.55 14.80 -15.14
C LEU A 119 -7.43 16.30 -15.42
N GLU A 120 -8.12 17.09 -14.60
CA GLU A 120 -8.02 18.55 -14.68
C GLU A 120 -6.61 19.05 -14.31
N PRO A 121 -6.21 20.27 -14.73
CA PRO A 121 -4.90 20.84 -14.42
C PRO A 121 -4.59 21.00 -12.91
N TYR A 122 -5.62 21.01 -12.07
CA TYR A 122 -5.51 21.14 -10.61
C TYR A 122 -6.60 20.31 -9.91
N TYR A 123 -6.44 20.09 -8.60
CA TYR A 123 -7.39 19.35 -7.79
C TYR A 123 -8.77 20.05 -7.75
N LYS A 124 -9.83 19.25 -7.87
CA LYS A 124 -11.22 19.66 -7.66
C LYS A 124 -11.87 18.68 -6.68
N PRO A 125 -12.62 19.13 -5.67
CA PRO A 125 -13.14 18.26 -4.60
C PRO A 125 -13.83 16.98 -5.06
N ASP A 126 -14.69 17.08 -6.06
CA ASP A 126 -15.52 15.95 -6.49
C ASP A 126 -14.82 15.03 -7.52
N MET A 127 -13.72 15.50 -8.13
CA MET A 127 -13.02 14.81 -9.20
C MET A 127 -12.34 13.51 -8.73
N ILE A 128 -11.84 13.49 -7.49
CA ILE A 128 -11.14 12.33 -6.94
C ILE A 128 -11.71 11.92 -5.58
N HIS A 129 -11.53 10.66 -5.21
CA HIS A 129 -11.71 10.20 -3.84
C HIS A 129 -10.49 9.47 -3.37
N ALA A 130 -9.88 10.01 -2.32
CA ALA A 130 -8.72 9.42 -1.68
C ALA A 130 -9.18 8.65 -0.44
N GLN A 131 -8.90 7.36 -0.40
CA GLN A 131 -9.22 6.49 0.71
C GLN A 131 -7.97 5.77 1.22
N SER A 132 -7.86 5.58 2.53
CA SER A 132 -6.79 4.79 3.15
C SER A 132 -7.40 3.88 4.22
N THR A 133 -6.68 2.82 4.61
CA THR A 133 -6.93 2.21 5.93
C THR A 133 -6.65 3.22 7.04
N GLU A 134 -7.15 2.98 8.25
CA GLU A 134 -6.87 3.85 9.40
C GLU A 134 -5.42 3.75 9.95
N SER A 135 -4.55 2.96 9.31
CA SER A 135 -3.15 2.85 9.71
C SER A 135 -2.39 4.18 9.48
N PRO A 136 -1.62 4.69 10.47
CA PRO A 136 -0.85 5.92 10.29
C PRO A 136 0.10 5.89 9.08
N ARG A 137 0.73 4.75 8.80
CA ARG A 137 1.64 4.61 7.64
C ARG A 137 0.93 4.68 6.29
N THR A 138 -0.33 4.21 6.18
CA THR A 138 -1.08 4.29 4.91
C THR A 138 -1.65 5.70 4.71
N LEU A 139 -2.11 6.36 5.78
CA LEU A 139 -2.56 7.75 5.74
C LEU A 139 -1.44 8.68 5.29
N MET A 140 -0.27 8.59 5.94
CA MET A 140 0.93 9.36 5.54
C MET A 140 1.36 9.02 4.12
N SER A 141 1.23 7.76 3.70
CA SER A 141 1.61 7.35 2.35
C SER A 141 0.74 8.02 1.29
N LEU A 142 -0.58 8.03 1.51
CA LEU A 142 -1.52 8.66 0.61
C LEU A 142 -1.36 10.18 0.56
N GLN A 143 -1.06 10.82 1.70
CA GLN A 143 -0.71 12.24 1.73
C GLN A 143 0.50 12.56 0.85
N MET A 144 1.56 11.74 0.93
CA MET A 144 2.78 11.95 0.14
C MET A 144 2.54 11.73 -1.35
N LEU A 145 1.76 10.71 -1.71
CA LEU A 145 1.36 10.50 -3.10
C LEU A 145 0.55 11.69 -3.61
N LEU A 146 -0.48 12.12 -2.89
CA LEU A 146 -1.34 13.25 -3.27
C LEU A 146 -0.55 14.57 -3.43
N ALA A 147 0.47 14.79 -2.59
CA ALA A 147 1.36 15.94 -2.72
C ALA A 147 2.15 15.95 -4.04
N GLY A 148 2.55 14.78 -4.54
CA GLY A 148 3.18 14.64 -5.85
C GLY A 148 2.18 14.68 -7.01
N PHE A 149 0.93 14.28 -6.73
CA PHE A 149 -0.13 14.13 -7.73
C PHE A 149 -0.82 15.44 -8.07
N PHE A 150 -1.05 16.32 -7.07
CA PHE A 150 -1.71 17.62 -7.24
C PHE A 150 -0.92 18.75 -6.55
N PRO A 151 0.29 19.10 -7.03
CA PRO A 151 0.98 20.30 -6.58
C PRO A 151 0.14 21.55 -6.92
N PRO A 152 -0.13 22.47 -5.97
CA PRO A 152 -0.95 23.64 -6.23
C PRO A 152 -0.22 24.81 -6.92
N GLU A 153 1.12 24.82 -6.95
CA GLU A 153 1.93 25.88 -7.55
C GLU A 153 1.49 26.24 -8.98
N ASN A 154 1.34 27.54 -9.27
CA ASN A 154 0.87 28.07 -10.55
C ASN A 154 -0.56 27.62 -10.94
N THR A 155 -1.41 27.32 -9.96
CA THR A 155 -2.83 26.98 -10.19
C THR A 155 -3.76 27.85 -9.34
N PRO A 156 -5.06 27.91 -9.65
CA PRO A 156 -6.04 28.57 -8.77
C PRO A 156 -6.12 27.99 -7.34
N MET A 157 -5.54 26.81 -7.10
CA MET A 157 -5.47 26.19 -5.77
C MET A 157 -4.21 26.60 -4.97
N GLU A 158 -3.33 27.44 -5.55
CA GLU A 158 -2.16 27.97 -4.87
C GLU A 158 -2.57 28.92 -3.75
N TRP A 159 -2.45 28.45 -2.51
CA TRP A 159 -2.76 29.23 -1.31
C TRP A 159 -1.51 29.78 -0.61
N SER A 160 -0.32 29.26 -0.96
CA SER A 160 0.95 29.66 -0.35
C SER A 160 2.11 29.52 -1.35
N TYR A 161 2.84 30.62 -1.55
CA TYR A 161 4.08 30.64 -2.36
C TYR A 161 5.28 29.99 -1.65
N LEU A 162 5.18 29.73 -0.34
CA LEU A 162 6.26 29.10 0.45
C LEU A 162 6.09 27.58 0.57
N LEU A 163 4.94 27.05 0.19
CA LEU A 163 4.59 25.66 0.40
C LEU A 163 3.78 25.12 -0.79
N ASN A 164 4.46 24.39 -1.68
CA ASN A 164 3.84 23.70 -2.82
C ASN A 164 3.13 22.40 -2.37
N TRP A 165 2.10 22.56 -1.54
CA TRP A 165 1.26 21.50 -1.01
C TRP A 165 -0.14 22.04 -0.75
N GLN A 166 -1.17 21.22 -0.94
CA GLN A 166 -2.55 21.54 -0.58
C GLN A 166 -3.21 20.39 0.18
N PRO A 167 -4.13 20.68 1.11
CA PRO A 167 -4.89 19.64 1.78
C PRO A 167 -5.88 19.00 0.81
N ILE A 168 -5.83 17.68 0.69
CA ILE A 168 -6.82 16.86 -0.02
C ILE A 168 -7.46 15.91 1.01
N PRO A 169 -8.79 15.86 1.14
CA PRO A 169 -9.47 14.98 2.08
C PRO A 169 -9.11 13.51 1.83
N ILE A 170 -8.81 12.79 2.91
CA ILE A 170 -8.60 11.35 2.92
C ILE A 170 -9.67 10.73 3.79
N TYR A 171 -10.41 9.79 3.22
CA TYR A 171 -11.41 9.01 3.91
C TYR A 171 -10.81 7.69 4.41
N MET A 172 -11.38 7.14 5.48
CA MET A 172 -10.98 5.85 6.01
C MET A 172 -12.16 5.20 6.71
N ASP A 173 -12.23 3.88 6.59
CA ASP A 173 -13.12 3.05 7.39
C ASP A 173 -12.36 2.60 8.65
N ARG A 174 -13.08 2.38 9.75
CA ARG A 174 -12.49 1.79 10.97
C ARG A 174 -12.03 0.36 10.69
N GLU A 175 -10.94 -0.09 11.29
CA GLU A 175 -10.37 -1.43 11.06
C GLU A 175 -11.40 -2.54 11.31
N GLU A 176 -12.23 -2.39 12.34
CA GLU A 176 -13.30 -3.31 12.70
C GLU A 176 -14.41 -3.42 11.64
N ASN A 177 -14.48 -2.49 10.68
CA ASN A 177 -15.49 -2.43 9.62
C ASN A 177 -14.89 -2.46 8.19
N ASP A 178 -13.56 -2.38 8.05
CA ASP A 178 -12.91 -2.23 6.74
C ASP A 178 -12.69 -3.59 6.07
N LEU A 179 -13.70 -4.00 5.31
CA LEU A 179 -13.72 -5.21 4.48
C LEU A 179 -12.89 -5.11 3.20
N ARG A 180 -12.50 -3.90 2.77
CA ARG A 180 -11.96 -3.67 1.41
C ARG A 180 -10.46 -3.44 1.39
N LEU A 181 -9.95 -2.54 2.23
CA LEU A 181 -8.56 -2.14 2.22
C LEU A 181 -7.79 -2.80 3.36
N ARG A 182 -8.28 -2.72 4.60
CA ARG A 182 -7.63 -3.31 5.76
C ARG A 182 -7.81 -4.82 5.85
N GLN A 183 -9.03 -5.29 5.53
CA GLN A 183 -9.42 -6.70 5.43
C GLN A 183 -9.18 -7.52 6.71
N MET A 184 -9.36 -6.90 7.89
CA MET A 184 -9.19 -7.55 9.19
C MET A 184 -10.46 -7.63 10.05
N VAL A 185 -11.62 -7.38 9.46
CA VAL A 185 -12.90 -7.62 10.14
C VAL A 185 -12.97 -9.10 10.58
N PRO A 186 -13.22 -9.42 11.85
CA PRO A 186 -13.19 -10.79 12.36
C PRO A 186 -14.08 -11.74 11.56
N CYS A 187 -13.54 -12.91 11.20
CA CYS A 187 -14.25 -13.89 10.39
C CYS A 187 -13.84 -15.33 10.77
N PRO A 188 -14.57 -15.98 11.69
CA PRO A 188 -14.24 -17.33 12.14
C PRO A 188 -14.13 -18.35 10.99
N ARG A 189 -14.97 -18.21 9.95
CA ARG A 189 -14.90 -19.06 8.75
C ARG A 189 -13.61 -18.87 7.96
N TYR A 190 -13.10 -17.64 7.85
CA TYR A 190 -11.84 -17.37 7.17
C TYR A 190 -10.68 -18.06 7.89
N ASP A 191 -10.61 -17.93 9.21
CA ASP A 191 -9.54 -18.55 10.02
C ASP A 191 -9.57 -20.09 9.93
N GLU A 192 -10.76 -20.67 9.81
CA GLU A 192 -10.95 -22.10 9.57
C GLU A 192 -10.53 -22.51 8.16
N ALA A 193 -10.93 -21.75 7.14
CA ALA A 193 -10.59 -22.02 5.74
C ALA A 193 -9.09 -21.93 5.48
N VAL A 194 -8.38 -20.97 6.10
CA VAL A 194 -6.91 -20.91 6.01
C VAL A 194 -6.28 -22.15 6.67
N ARG A 195 -6.79 -22.62 7.81
CA ARG A 195 -6.33 -23.87 8.45
C ARG A 195 -6.59 -25.11 7.59
N GLU A 196 -7.72 -25.16 6.89
CA GLU A 196 -8.02 -26.21 5.91
C GLU A 196 -6.97 -26.23 4.78
N VAL A 197 -6.59 -25.07 4.25
CA VAL A 197 -5.55 -24.94 3.22
C VAL A 197 -4.19 -25.45 3.71
N MET A 198 -3.79 -25.11 4.94
CA MET A 198 -2.54 -25.64 5.52
C MET A 198 -2.53 -27.16 5.63
N ASN A 199 -3.70 -27.80 5.61
CA ASN A 199 -3.83 -29.24 5.65
C ASN A 199 -3.83 -29.93 4.27
N PHE A 200 -3.83 -29.18 3.17
CA PHE A 200 -3.80 -29.78 1.83
C PHE A 200 -2.48 -30.54 1.58
N PRO A 201 -2.51 -31.71 0.91
CA PRO A 201 -1.33 -32.54 0.71
C PRO A 201 -0.15 -31.81 0.07
N GLU A 202 -0.42 -30.98 -0.94
CA GLU A 202 0.58 -30.18 -1.63
C GLU A 202 1.18 -29.07 -0.76
N VAL A 203 0.37 -28.48 0.13
CA VAL A 203 0.84 -27.46 1.08
C VAL A 203 1.70 -28.11 2.16
N LYS A 204 1.28 -29.24 2.73
CA LYS A 204 2.10 -30.02 3.68
C LYS A 204 3.42 -30.44 3.04
N LYS A 205 3.37 -31.01 1.84
CA LYS A 205 4.55 -31.45 1.09
C LYS A 205 5.51 -30.29 0.85
N LEU A 206 5.03 -29.09 0.49
CA LEU A 206 5.92 -27.94 0.31
C LEU A 206 6.68 -27.60 1.59
N HIS A 207 6.03 -27.65 2.75
CA HIS A 207 6.69 -27.38 4.03
C HIS A 207 7.63 -28.51 4.45
N GLU A 208 7.28 -29.77 4.18
CA GLU A 208 8.16 -30.93 4.38
C GLU A 208 9.44 -30.82 3.53
N ASP A 209 9.29 -30.49 2.24
CA ASP A 209 10.39 -30.28 1.30
C ASP A 209 11.29 -29.10 1.72
N ASN A 210 10.74 -28.12 2.46
CA ASN A 210 11.47 -26.97 3.00
C ASN A 210 11.82 -27.10 4.49
N SER A 211 11.62 -28.27 5.11
CA SER A 211 11.82 -28.50 6.55
C SER A 211 13.20 -28.07 7.06
N LYS A 212 14.25 -28.30 6.26
CA LYS A 212 15.62 -27.86 6.57
C LYS A 212 15.72 -26.33 6.71
N LEU A 213 15.13 -25.57 5.79
CA LEU A 213 15.13 -24.10 5.85
C LEU A 213 14.35 -23.60 7.07
N LEU A 214 13.19 -24.19 7.34
CA LEU A 214 12.33 -23.86 8.48
C LEU A 214 13.04 -24.11 9.82
N GLN A 215 13.74 -25.24 9.95
CA GLN A 215 14.53 -25.56 11.12
C GLN A 215 15.72 -24.61 11.29
N GLU A 216 16.48 -24.34 10.23
CA GLU A 216 17.61 -23.41 10.29
C GLU A 216 17.15 -22.00 10.71
N LEU A 217 16.04 -21.50 10.15
CA LEU A 217 15.48 -20.21 10.54
C LEU A 217 14.99 -20.22 11.99
N THR A 218 14.42 -21.32 12.48
CA THR A 218 14.05 -21.48 13.90
C THR A 218 15.26 -21.31 14.81
N GLU A 219 16.36 -22.01 14.50
CA GLU A 219 17.59 -21.96 15.29
C GLU A 219 18.26 -20.57 15.24
N ILE A 220 18.31 -19.95 14.06
CA ILE A 220 18.95 -18.64 13.82
C ILE A 220 18.16 -17.51 14.48
N THR A 221 16.84 -17.50 14.32
CA THR A 221 15.99 -16.37 14.72
C THR A 221 15.47 -16.50 16.15
N GLY A 222 15.37 -17.73 16.67
CA GLY A 222 14.73 -18.02 17.95
C GLY A 222 13.19 -18.02 17.89
N LEU A 223 12.59 -17.82 16.71
CA LEU A 223 11.15 -18.01 16.49
C LEU A 223 10.86 -19.49 16.25
N ASN A 224 9.62 -19.93 16.53
CA ASN A 224 9.14 -21.21 16.02
C ASN A 224 8.70 -21.06 14.56
N VAL A 225 9.60 -21.32 13.61
CA VAL A 225 9.34 -21.15 12.17
C VAL A 225 8.83 -22.47 11.61
N THR A 226 7.50 -22.62 11.50
CA THR A 226 6.85 -23.87 11.06
C THR A 226 6.25 -23.74 9.66
N TYR A 227 5.74 -22.55 9.32
CA TYR A 227 5.01 -22.33 8.08
C TYR A 227 5.58 -21.16 7.26
N ALA A 228 5.17 -21.07 6.00
CA ALA A 228 5.50 -19.96 5.11
C ALA A 228 5.25 -18.58 5.77
N HIS A 229 4.16 -18.42 6.51
CA HIS A 229 3.84 -17.19 7.24
C HIS A 229 4.93 -16.76 8.22
N ASP A 230 5.57 -17.71 8.91
CA ASP A 230 6.67 -17.40 9.83
C ASP A 230 7.91 -16.91 9.07
N VAL A 231 8.18 -17.52 7.90
CA VAL A 231 9.25 -17.09 7.00
C VAL A 231 8.97 -15.69 6.46
N THR A 232 7.71 -15.39 6.11
CA THR A 232 7.28 -14.06 5.68
C THR A 232 7.54 -13.02 6.76
N ASN A 233 7.19 -13.30 8.02
CA ASN A 233 7.43 -12.39 9.13
C ASN A 233 8.92 -12.01 9.26
N VAL A 234 9.82 -13.01 9.23
CA VAL A 234 11.27 -12.76 9.26
C VAL A 234 11.71 -11.98 8.01
N PHE A 235 11.22 -12.36 6.83
CA PHE A 235 11.58 -11.72 5.56
C PHE A 235 11.20 -10.23 5.56
N ILE A 236 9.98 -9.87 6.00
CA ILE A 236 9.51 -8.48 5.98
C ILE A 236 10.20 -7.62 7.05
N SER A 237 10.60 -8.20 8.19
CA SER A 237 11.40 -7.49 9.20
C SER A 237 12.79 -7.16 8.66
N LEU A 238 13.49 -8.15 8.09
CA LEU A 238 14.79 -7.93 7.44
C LEU A 238 14.70 -6.93 6.28
N HIS A 239 13.65 -7.01 5.46
CA HIS A 239 13.45 -6.08 4.36
C HIS A 239 13.24 -4.65 4.84
N ALA A 240 12.49 -4.47 5.93
CA ALA A 240 12.25 -3.17 6.54
C ALA A 240 13.52 -2.61 7.22
N GLU A 241 14.30 -3.43 7.92
CA GLU A 241 15.61 -3.06 8.48
C GLU A 241 16.59 -2.60 7.39
N GLN A 242 16.70 -3.38 6.31
CA GLN A 242 17.56 -3.04 5.18
C GLN A 242 17.11 -1.74 4.51
N SER A 243 15.81 -1.57 4.30
CA SER A 243 15.23 -0.36 3.68
C SER A 243 15.37 0.88 4.58
N TYR A 244 15.42 0.69 5.90
CA TYR A 244 15.71 1.73 6.87
C TYR A 244 17.20 2.10 6.92
N GLY A 245 18.09 1.24 6.38
CA GLY A 245 19.53 1.47 6.29
C GLY A 245 20.35 0.74 7.36
N LEU A 246 19.74 -0.21 8.09
CA LEU A 246 20.47 -1.04 9.04
C LEU A 246 21.29 -2.11 8.32
N LYS A 247 22.44 -2.41 8.90
CA LYS A 247 23.25 -3.56 8.47
C LYS A 247 22.59 -4.83 8.98
N LEU A 248 22.20 -5.70 8.06
CA LEU A 248 21.65 -7.00 8.41
C LEU A 248 22.73 -7.92 9.04
N PRO A 249 22.34 -8.80 9.98
CA PRO A 249 23.26 -9.77 10.59
C PRO A 249 23.89 -10.71 9.55
N GLN A 250 25.11 -11.18 9.81
CA GLN A 250 25.96 -11.88 8.82
C GLN A 250 25.31 -13.12 8.20
N TRP A 251 24.49 -13.86 8.96
CA TRP A 251 23.78 -15.04 8.47
C TRP A 251 22.87 -14.71 7.29
N THR A 252 22.32 -13.50 7.22
CA THR A 252 21.36 -13.11 6.18
C THR A 252 21.92 -13.21 4.76
N LYS A 253 23.24 -13.14 4.57
CA LYS A 253 23.89 -13.25 3.26
C LYS A 253 23.60 -14.59 2.55
N ASP A 254 23.39 -15.66 3.31
CA ASP A 254 23.17 -17.00 2.77
C ASP A 254 21.66 -17.35 2.66
N TYR A 255 20.78 -16.47 3.15
CA TYR A 255 19.35 -16.74 3.30
C TYR A 255 18.47 -15.67 2.64
N TYR A 256 18.72 -14.40 2.93
CA TYR A 256 17.92 -13.26 2.51
C TYR A 256 18.58 -12.52 1.34
N PRO A 257 17.83 -12.16 0.28
CA PRO A 257 16.42 -12.48 0.09
C PRO A 257 16.20 -13.88 -0.53
N ASP A 258 17.18 -14.41 -1.27
CA ASP A 258 16.91 -15.42 -2.31
C ASP A 258 16.43 -16.78 -1.80
N ARG A 259 17.03 -17.32 -0.74
CA ARG A 259 16.68 -18.65 -0.21
C ARG A 259 15.33 -18.64 0.52
N MET A 260 14.92 -17.47 1.05
CA MET A 260 13.65 -17.28 1.74
C MET A 260 12.51 -16.87 0.80
N ARG A 261 12.81 -16.18 -0.30
CA ARG A 261 11.82 -15.44 -1.11
C ARG A 261 10.66 -16.31 -1.58
N SER A 262 10.92 -17.49 -2.13
CA SER A 262 9.88 -18.33 -2.71
C SER A 262 8.90 -18.82 -1.65
N LEU A 263 9.39 -19.23 -0.48
CA LEU A 263 8.57 -19.70 0.62
C LEU A 263 7.84 -18.53 1.33
N ALA A 264 8.50 -17.38 1.50
CA ALA A 264 7.85 -16.18 2.04
C ALA A 264 6.67 -15.72 1.16
N ALA A 265 6.81 -15.79 -0.17
CA ALA A 265 5.72 -15.41 -1.07
C ALA A 265 4.47 -16.30 -0.92
N LYS A 266 4.61 -17.53 -0.39
CA LYS A 266 3.49 -18.48 -0.24
C LYS A 266 2.46 -18.08 0.80
N SER A 267 2.82 -17.29 1.82
CA SER A 267 1.84 -16.88 2.83
C SER A 267 0.67 -16.12 2.22
N TYR A 268 0.97 -15.17 1.32
CA TYR A 268 -0.04 -14.42 0.58
C TYR A 268 -0.94 -15.36 -0.26
N GLN A 269 -0.43 -16.52 -0.72
CA GLN A 269 -1.18 -17.47 -1.55
C GLN A 269 -2.13 -18.28 -0.68
N TYR A 270 -1.65 -18.73 0.47
CA TYR A 270 -2.47 -19.49 1.41
C TYR A 270 -3.64 -18.66 1.91
N ASP A 271 -3.43 -17.35 2.10
CA ASP A 271 -4.45 -16.41 2.56
C ASP A 271 -5.57 -16.16 1.52
N ALA A 272 -5.33 -16.52 0.26
CA ALA A 272 -6.26 -16.35 -0.87
C ALA A 272 -6.33 -17.61 -1.77
N TYR A 273 -6.08 -18.79 -1.19
CA TYR A 273 -5.82 -20.01 -1.96
C TYR A 273 -7.06 -20.48 -2.73
N THR A 274 -8.18 -20.57 -2.02
CA THR A 274 -9.47 -21.03 -2.54
C THR A 274 -10.34 -19.86 -3.00
N LEU A 275 -11.35 -20.15 -3.83
CA LEU A 275 -12.34 -19.14 -4.23
C LEU A 275 -13.07 -18.53 -3.04
N GLU A 276 -13.30 -19.32 -1.99
CA GLU A 276 -13.91 -18.86 -0.74
C GLU A 276 -13.03 -17.83 0.00
N LEU A 277 -11.73 -18.10 0.13
CA LEU A 277 -10.79 -17.17 0.74
C LEU A 277 -10.68 -15.87 -0.08
N ARG A 278 -10.65 -15.99 -1.42
CA ARG A 278 -10.66 -14.84 -2.32
C ARG A 278 -11.94 -14.02 -2.16
N LYS A 279 -13.10 -14.67 -2.02
CA LYS A 279 -14.40 -14.03 -1.77
C LYS A 279 -14.40 -13.23 -0.46
N LEU A 280 -13.91 -13.84 0.62
CA LEU A 280 -13.84 -13.23 1.95
C LEU A 280 -12.79 -12.09 2.06
N LYS A 281 -11.92 -11.91 1.06
CA LYS A 281 -10.88 -10.87 1.03
C LYS A 281 -10.99 -9.96 -0.19
N GLY A 282 -10.32 -10.30 -1.29
CA GLY A 282 -10.27 -9.48 -2.50
C GLY A 282 -11.64 -9.25 -3.15
N GLY A 283 -12.58 -10.17 -2.94
CA GLY A 283 -13.94 -10.12 -3.48
C GLY A 283 -14.71 -8.85 -3.13
N TYR A 284 -14.62 -8.39 -1.89
CA TYR A 284 -15.28 -7.15 -1.45
C TYR A 284 -14.72 -5.89 -2.13
N PHE A 285 -13.43 -5.87 -2.44
CA PHE A 285 -12.84 -4.79 -3.21
C PHE A 285 -13.36 -4.81 -4.66
N LEU A 286 -13.35 -5.98 -5.30
CA LEU A 286 -13.83 -6.13 -6.68
C LEU A 286 -15.31 -5.75 -6.82
N ASP A 287 -16.17 -6.25 -5.93
CA ASP A 287 -17.60 -5.94 -5.92
C ASP A 287 -17.85 -4.43 -5.83
N HIS A 288 -17.16 -3.75 -4.93
CA HIS A 288 -17.30 -2.31 -4.77
C HIS A 288 -16.82 -1.54 -6.01
N MET A 289 -15.62 -1.85 -6.50
CA MET A 289 -15.05 -1.24 -7.70
C MET A 289 -15.97 -1.44 -8.92
N PHE A 290 -16.50 -2.64 -9.10
CA PHE A 290 -17.42 -2.96 -10.18
C PHE A 290 -18.74 -2.19 -10.09
N LYS A 291 -19.29 -2.03 -8.89
CA LYS A 291 -20.48 -1.18 -8.67
C LYS A 291 -20.20 0.28 -9.03
N GLU A 292 -19.03 0.81 -8.71
CA GLU A 292 -18.63 2.17 -9.09
C GLU A 292 -18.45 2.33 -10.61
N MET A 293 -17.84 1.32 -11.27
CA MET A 293 -17.74 1.29 -12.73
C MET A 293 -19.13 1.24 -13.39
N GLN A 294 -20.01 0.37 -12.92
CA GLN A 294 -21.39 0.28 -13.41
C GLN A 294 -22.17 1.59 -13.18
N ALA A 295 -22.02 2.20 -12.00
CA ALA A 295 -22.63 3.50 -11.72
C ALA A 295 -22.08 4.58 -12.65
N LYS A 296 -20.79 4.52 -13.03
CA LYS A 296 -20.23 5.45 -14.02
C LYS A 296 -20.85 5.25 -15.39
N VAL A 297 -20.98 4.01 -15.84
CA VAL A 297 -21.63 3.65 -17.12
C VAL A 297 -23.08 4.12 -17.13
N ALA A 298 -23.81 3.92 -16.04
CA ALA A 298 -25.21 4.31 -15.91
C ALA A 298 -25.43 5.82 -15.67
N GLY A 299 -24.36 6.60 -15.47
CA GLY A 299 -24.47 8.03 -15.15
C GLY A 299 -25.02 8.32 -13.74
N THR A 300 -24.94 7.35 -12.82
CA THR A 300 -25.46 7.44 -11.44
C THR A 300 -24.36 7.47 -10.39
N LEU A 301 -23.08 7.44 -10.80
CA LEU A 301 -21.96 7.59 -9.88
C LEU A 301 -21.99 8.98 -9.24
N GLU A 302 -21.98 9.03 -7.91
CA GLU A 302 -21.91 10.29 -7.17
C GLU A 302 -20.55 10.45 -6.45
N PRO A 303 -19.89 11.61 -6.59
CA PRO A 303 -20.24 12.73 -7.46
C PRO A 303 -20.14 12.42 -8.96
N THR A 304 -21.01 13.01 -9.79
CA THR A 304 -21.08 12.76 -11.25
C THR A 304 -19.77 12.99 -12.01
N ASN A 305 -18.98 13.99 -11.60
CA ASN A 305 -17.69 14.33 -12.19
C ASN A 305 -16.52 13.51 -11.62
N ARG A 306 -16.77 12.49 -10.77
CA ARG A 306 -15.74 11.57 -10.28
C ARG A 306 -15.01 10.92 -11.45
N LYS A 307 -13.69 11.11 -11.46
CA LYS A 307 -12.74 10.57 -12.44
C LYS A 307 -11.84 9.50 -11.84
N MET A 308 -11.54 9.57 -10.54
CA MET A 308 -10.59 8.65 -9.93
C MET A 308 -10.88 8.30 -8.48
N PHE A 309 -10.67 7.04 -8.14
CA PHE A 309 -10.55 6.53 -6.77
C PHE A 309 -9.08 6.16 -6.53
N ILE A 310 -8.48 6.69 -5.47
CA ILE A 310 -7.10 6.38 -5.10
C ILE A 310 -7.04 5.87 -3.67
N MET A 311 -6.53 4.66 -3.51
CA MET A 311 -6.68 3.86 -2.30
C MET A 311 -5.32 3.38 -1.79
N CYS A 312 -5.02 3.63 -0.51
CA CYS A 312 -3.81 3.10 0.13
C CYS A 312 -4.16 1.95 1.08
N GLY A 313 -3.55 0.80 0.84
CA GLY A 313 -3.66 -0.40 1.66
C GLY A 313 -2.30 -0.99 2.02
N HIS A 314 -2.28 -2.32 2.10
CA HIS A 314 -1.13 -3.12 2.51
C HIS A 314 -0.71 -4.09 1.40
N ASP A 315 0.37 -4.83 1.63
CA ASP A 315 0.78 -5.91 0.73
C ASP A 315 -0.32 -6.96 0.57
N TRP A 316 -0.93 -7.43 1.66
CA TRP A 316 -2.05 -8.37 1.56
C TRP A 316 -3.25 -7.79 0.78
N THR A 317 -3.51 -6.49 0.84
CA THR A 317 -4.57 -5.86 0.02
C THR A 317 -4.29 -6.07 -1.46
N ILE A 318 -3.05 -5.79 -1.90
CA ILE A 318 -2.63 -5.97 -3.30
C ILE A 318 -2.68 -7.45 -3.69
N ALA A 319 -2.12 -8.34 -2.86
CA ALA A 319 -2.14 -9.79 -3.12
C ALA A 319 -3.58 -10.31 -3.24
N ASN A 320 -4.47 -9.94 -2.33
CA ASN A 320 -5.86 -10.40 -2.31
C ASN A 320 -6.63 -9.93 -3.54
N VAL A 321 -6.42 -8.69 -4.00
CA VAL A 321 -7.05 -8.16 -5.22
C VAL A 321 -6.55 -8.91 -6.46
N LEU A 322 -5.24 -9.11 -6.60
CA LEU A 322 -4.67 -9.85 -7.72
C LEU A 322 -5.10 -11.33 -7.72
N ALA A 323 -5.19 -11.94 -6.54
CA ALA A 323 -5.64 -13.32 -6.36
C ALA A 323 -7.11 -13.50 -6.77
N ALA A 324 -7.98 -12.57 -6.37
CA ALA A 324 -9.40 -12.59 -6.72
C ALA A 324 -9.62 -12.48 -8.24
N LEU A 325 -8.78 -11.74 -8.94
CA LEU A 325 -8.78 -11.65 -10.41
C LEU A 325 -8.02 -12.78 -11.11
N ASN A 326 -7.38 -13.68 -10.34
CA ASN A 326 -6.54 -14.77 -10.84
C ASN A 326 -5.39 -14.31 -11.75
N ILE A 327 -4.77 -13.16 -11.41
CA ILE A 327 -3.65 -12.54 -12.16
C ILE A 327 -2.40 -12.30 -11.31
N TRP A 328 -2.34 -12.90 -10.12
CA TRP A 328 -1.17 -12.76 -9.27
C TRP A 328 0.00 -13.60 -9.77
N LEU A 329 1.21 -13.04 -9.64
CA LEU A 329 2.48 -13.54 -10.14
C LEU A 329 3.28 -14.39 -9.15
N ASP A 330 2.70 -14.80 -8.01
CA ASP A 330 3.38 -15.67 -7.03
C ASP A 330 4.69 -15.09 -6.45
N GLU A 331 4.79 -13.76 -6.40
CA GLU A 331 5.96 -13.02 -5.94
C GLU A 331 5.73 -12.26 -4.64
N MET A 332 6.81 -12.00 -3.91
CA MET A 332 6.81 -11.02 -2.82
C MET A 332 6.45 -9.63 -3.36
N LEU A 333 5.56 -8.95 -2.65
CA LEU A 333 5.16 -7.59 -3.01
C LEU A 333 6.17 -6.58 -2.48
N SER A 334 6.63 -5.69 -3.35
CA SER A 334 7.51 -4.58 -2.99
C SER A 334 6.74 -3.50 -2.22
N PHE A 335 7.43 -2.64 -1.49
CA PHE A 335 6.79 -1.42 -1.00
C PHE A 335 6.26 -0.61 -2.18
N SER A 336 5.19 0.14 -1.95
CA SER A 336 4.54 0.96 -2.98
C SER A 336 4.04 0.21 -4.23
N ALA A 337 3.94 -1.13 -4.18
CA ALA A 337 3.30 -1.91 -5.24
C ALA A 337 1.89 -1.38 -5.52
N LEU A 338 1.53 -1.27 -6.80
CA LEU A 338 0.38 -0.51 -7.28
C LEU A 338 -0.38 -1.28 -8.36
N ILE A 339 -1.71 -1.28 -8.25
CA ILE A 339 -2.64 -1.74 -9.29
C ILE A 339 -3.45 -0.54 -9.78
N ALA A 340 -3.56 -0.38 -11.10
CA ALA A 340 -4.47 0.57 -11.71
C ALA A 340 -5.49 -0.16 -12.57
N PHE A 341 -6.76 0.15 -12.38
CA PHE A 341 -7.88 -0.29 -13.20
C PHE A 341 -8.39 0.90 -13.99
N GLU A 342 -8.46 0.78 -15.30
CA GLU A 342 -8.88 1.84 -16.21
C GLU A 342 -10.13 1.38 -16.95
N LEU A 343 -11.26 2.05 -16.70
CA LEU A 343 -12.51 1.85 -17.42
C LEU A 343 -12.53 2.75 -18.65
N HIS A 344 -12.61 2.15 -19.83
CA HIS A 344 -12.68 2.83 -21.12
C HIS A 344 -14.02 2.59 -21.80
N GLN A 345 -14.47 3.55 -22.61
CA GLN A 345 -15.55 3.38 -23.58
C GLN A 345 -14.95 3.37 -24.98
N ARG A 346 -15.34 2.44 -25.84
CA ARG A 346 -14.97 2.47 -27.25
C ARG A 346 -15.53 3.74 -27.93
N ASN A 347 -14.82 4.26 -28.93
CA ASN A 347 -15.25 5.45 -29.67
C ASN A 347 -16.22 5.09 -30.80
N ASP A 348 -16.22 3.84 -31.25
CA ASP A 348 -17.05 3.30 -32.33
C ASP A 348 -18.28 2.52 -31.84
N SER A 349 -18.43 2.32 -30.52
CA SER A 349 -19.58 1.65 -29.92
C SER A 349 -19.84 2.13 -28.49
N ASP A 350 -21.00 1.77 -27.92
CA ASP A 350 -21.30 2.00 -26.50
C ASP A 350 -20.67 0.94 -25.57
N GLU A 351 -19.71 0.16 -26.06
CA GLU A 351 -19.04 -0.89 -25.29
C GLU A 351 -18.02 -0.32 -24.31
N TYR A 352 -18.04 -0.82 -23.08
CA TYR A 352 -17.06 -0.50 -22.04
C TYR A 352 -16.16 -1.70 -21.76
N PHE A 353 -14.87 -1.41 -21.56
CA PHE A 353 -13.88 -2.41 -21.18
C PHE A 353 -12.94 -1.89 -20.09
N VAL A 354 -12.31 -2.81 -19.39
CA VAL A 354 -11.35 -2.56 -18.32
C VAL A 354 -9.97 -3.00 -18.77
N GLU A 355 -9.00 -2.13 -18.59
CA GLU A 355 -7.59 -2.47 -18.63
C GLU A 355 -7.03 -2.47 -17.21
N ILE A 356 -6.14 -3.42 -16.92
CA ILE A 356 -5.53 -3.58 -15.60
C ILE A 356 -4.04 -3.44 -15.75
N TYR A 357 -3.41 -2.65 -14.89
CA TYR A 357 -1.99 -2.44 -14.86
C TYR A 357 -1.44 -2.75 -13.47
N PHE A 358 -0.29 -3.40 -13.39
CA PHE A 358 0.38 -3.73 -12.14
C PHE A 358 1.85 -3.31 -12.17
N GLN A 359 2.30 -2.75 -11.06
CA GLN A 359 3.69 -2.34 -10.83
C GLN A 359 4.14 -2.91 -9.48
N ASN A 360 5.13 -3.80 -9.50
CA ASN A 360 5.75 -4.38 -8.30
C ASN A 360 7.19 -3.88 -8.04
N ASP A 361 7.59 -2.82 -8.74
CA ASP A 361 8.87 -2.12 -8.56
C ASP A 361 8.56 -0.61 -8.57
N PRO A 362 8.82 0.15 -7.50
CA PRO A 362 8.53 1.58 -7.45
C PRO A 362 9.27 2.42 -8.53
N ASN A 363 10.33 1.88 -9.13
CA ASN A 363 11.05 2.51 -10.25
C ASN A 363 10.70 1.92 -11.62
N GLY A 364 9.90 0.85 -11.65
CA GLY A 364 9.46 0.18 -12.87
C GLY A 364 8.25 0.84 -13.52
N GLU A 365 7.92 0.37 -14.73
CA GLU A 365 6.72 0.78 -15.45
C GLU A 365 5.49 -0.05 -15.05
N LEU A 366 4.31 0.54 -15.22
CA LEU A 366 3.03 -0.16 -15.11
C LEU A 366 2.88 -1.19 -16.23
N LYS A 367 2.84 -2.47 -15.87
CA LYS A 367 2.69 -3.57 -16.83
C LYS A 367 1.23 -3.93 -16.99
N GLN A 368 0.74 -3.96 -18.23
CA GLN A 368 -0.63 -4.37 -18.52
C GLN A 368 -0.82 -5.87 -18.24
N MET A 369 -1.82 -6.17 -17.42
CA MET A 369 -2.20 -7.50 -17.00
C MET A 369 -3.37 -8.02 -17.84
N GLN A 370 -3.52 -9.34 -17.88
CA GLN A 370 -4.61 -10.00 -18.59
C GLN A 370 -5.33 -10.96 -17.63
N VAL A 371 -6.63 -10.74 -17.45
CA VAL A 371 -7.48 -11.68 -16.71
C VAL A 371 -7.63 -12.97 -17.53
N PRO A 372 -7.37 -14.15 -16.95
CA PRO A 372 -7.56 -15.42 -17.66
C PRO A 372 -8.99 -15.56 -18.19
N GLY A 373 -9.13 -15.96 -19.46
CA GLY A 373 -10.43 -16.02 -20.14
C GLY A 373 -10.91 -14.69 -20.72
N CYS A 374 -10.07 -13.66 -20.72
CA CYS A 374 -10.36 -12.36 -21.35
C CYS A 374 -9.17 -11.79 -22.14
N GLY A 375 -9.40 -10.77 -22.96
CA GLY A 375 -8.33 -9.96 -23.56
C GLY A 375 -7.73 -8.95 -22.57
N LYS A 376 -6.66 -8.26 -22.98
CA LYS A 376 -6.08 -7.14 -22.19
C LYS A 376 -7.02 -5.93 -22.08
N GLN A 377 -7.88 -5.74 -23.08
CA GLN A 377 -9.07 -4.90 -23.03
C GLN A 377 -10.26 -5.81 -22.72
N CYS A 378 -10.57 -6.00 -21.44
CA CYS A 378 -11.59 -6.96 -21.04
C CYS A 378 -12.96 -6.29 -20.93
N PRO A 379 -14.01 -6.71 -21.67
CA PRO A 379 -15.34 -6.12 -21.54
C PRO A 379 -15.81 -6.10 -20.09
N LEU A 380 -16.42 -5.00 -19.63
CA LEU A 380 -16.80 -4.82 -18.23
C LEU A 380 -17.71 -5.97 -17.74
N GLU A 381 -18.69 -6.35 -18.54
CA GLU A 381 -19.58 -7.47 -18.21
C GLU A 381 -18.83 -8.80 -18.12
N LYS A 382 -17.82 -8.99 -18.98
CA LYS A 382 -17.06 -10.24 -19.02
C LYS A 382 -16.13 -10.40 -17.81
N ILE A 383 -15.44 -9.33 -17.39
CA ILE A 383 -14.60 -9.40 -16.19
C ILE A 383 -15.44 -9.65 -14.94
N GLN A 384 -16.66 -9.12 -14.89
CA GLN A 384 -17.61 -9.38 -13.81
C GLN A 384 -18.08 -10.84 -13.80
N GLU A 385 -18.46 -11.39 -14.97
CA GLU A 385 -18.81 -12.80 -15.13
C GLU A 385 -17.67 -13.72 -14.67
N LEU A 386 -16.44 -13.43 -15.10
CA LEU A 386 -15.24 -14.20 -14.71
C LEU A 386 -14.96 -14.11 -13.20
N SER A 387 -15.36 -13.02 -12.55
CA SER A 387 -15.17 -12.80 -11.11
C SER A 387 -16.32 -13.32 -10.25
N GLN A 388 -17.44 -13.78 -10.83
CA GLN A 388 -18.68 -14.03 -10.10
C GLN A 388 -18.54 -14.95 -8.87
N ASN A 389 -17.67 -15.96 -8.95
CA ASN A 389 -17.47 -16.93 -7.87
C ASN A 389 -16.69 -16.38 -6.68
N VAL A 390 -16.03 -15.23 -6.85
CA VAL A 390 -15.30 -14.54 -5.79
C VAL A 390 -15.97 -13.25 -5.35
N LEU A 391 -17.15 -12.91 -5.88
CA LEU A 391 -17.94 -11.78 -5.37
C LEU A 391 -18.78 -12.23 -4.16
N PRO A 392 -18.96 -11.36 -3.14
CA PRO A 392 -19.82 -11.66 -2.00
C PRO A 392 -21.28 -11.81 -2.44
N ASP A 393 -21.90 -12.92 -2.07
CA ASP A 393 -23.26 -13.34 -2.44
C ASP A 393 -24.20 -13.46 -1.22
N ALA A 394 -23.71 -13.12 -0.03
CA ALA A 394 -24.48 -13.07 1.21
C ALA A 394 -23.90 -12.00 2.17
N PRO A 395 -24.63 -11.60 3.21
CA PRO A 395 -24.11 -10.76 4.28
C PRO A 395 -22.82 -11.32 4.88
N TYR A 396 -21.88 -10.46 5.26
CA TYR A 396 -20.56 -10.86 5.74
C TYR A 396 -20.64 -11.79 6.96
N GLU A 397 -21.58 -11.54 7.87
CA GLU A 397 -21.81 -12.35 9.07
C GLU A 397 -22.20 -13.79 8.72
N GLN A 398 -22.97 -13.98 7.64
CA GLN A 398 -23.36 -15.31 7.17
C GLN A 398 -22.17 -16.01 6.52
N LEU A 399 -21.42 -15.32 5.65
CA LEU A 399 -20.20 -15.85 5.03
C LEU A 399 -19.11 -16.19 6.07
N CYS A 400 -19.12 -15.51 7.22
CA CYS A 400 -18.16 -15.71 8.30
C CYS A 400 -18.57 -16.75 9.34
N THR A 401 -19.70 -17.43 9.16
CA THR A 401 -20.12 -18.52 10.04
C THR A 401 -19.22 -19.75 9.84
N ALA A 402 -18.45 -20.12 10.87
CA ALA A 402 -17.55 -21.28 10.83
C ALA A 402 -18.32 -22.61 10.70
N LYS A 403 -17.68 -23.60 10.07
CA LYS A 403 -18.23 -24.96 9.90
C LYS A 403 -18.06 -25.82 11.17
N GLY A 404 -17.13 -25.46 12.05
CA GLY A 404 -16.80 -26.24 13.26
C GLY A 404 -15.77 -27.33 13.02
N THR A 405 -14.99 -27.27 11.94
CA THR A 405 -13.88 -28.19 11.63
C THR A 405 -12.63 -27.78 12.44
N ILE A 406 -12.51 -28.29 13.66
CA ILE A 406 -11.39 -27.99 14.58
C ILE A 406 -10.23 -28.97 14.37
N GLU A 407 -9.64 -29.00 13.18
CA GLU A 407 -8.34 -29.68 12.96
C GLU A 407 -7.37 -28.73 12.24
N GLY A 408 -6.37 -28.22 12.97
CA GLY A 408 -5.29 -27.39 12.41
C GLY A 408 -4.66 -26.44 13.43
N ALA A 409 -3.35 -26.19 13.28
CA ALA A 409 -2.62 -25.21 14.09
C ALA A 409 -3.12 -23.78 13.80
N ARG A 410 -3.24 -22.93 14.83
CA ARG A 410 -3.52 -21.50 14.63
C ARG A 410 -2.31 -20.84 13.97
N ILE A 411 -2.51 -20.19 12.83
CA ILE A 411 -1.53 -19.30 12.22
C ILE A 411 -1.70 -17.94 12.90
N SER A 412 -0.65 -17.45 13.56
CA SER A 412 -0.63 -16.08 14.08
C SER A 412 0.07 -15.17 13.09
N TYR A 413 -0.66 -14.16 12.60
CA TYR A 413 -0.05 -13.00 11.99
C TYR A 413 0.45 -12.09 13.11
N HIS A 414 1.73 -11.72 13.09
CA HIS A 414 2.30 -10.75 14.00
C HIS A 414 2.52 -9.42 13.29
#